data_AF-V6KQT9-F1
#
_entry.id   AF-V6KQT9-F1
#
_cell.length_a   1.000
_cell.length_b   1.000
_cell.length_c   1.000
_cell.angle_alpha   90.00
_cell.angle_beta   90.00
_cell.angle_gamma   90.00
#
_symmetry.space_group_name_H-M   'P 1'
#
loop_
_entity.id
_entity.type
_entity.pdbx_description
1 polymer ?
#
loop_
_entity_poly.entity_id
_entity_poly.type
_entity_poly.pdbx_seq_one_letter_code
_entity_poly.pdbx_strand_id
1 'polypeptide(L)'
;MPRPAGPERRREATDAVIEQLARTGIGSFPLRTPAEGLGRSAGRAAARGAARHHRPADRAVPVSEVVRSAWHRDLSPGELDMTRLIRETEGLAAAGRLTLPHPGLVRGRAESVAPRLVHRGLSGAAALTCATLLNTAFSSLQADLLITGGHERGEAASDALCAWVDAQVTAAA
;
A
#
# COMPACT_ATOMS: atom_id res chain seq x y z
N MET A 1 6.20 -33.47 22.54
CA MET A 1 5.35 -32.76 21.57
C MET A 1 5.61 -31.27 21.70
N PRO A 2 6.02 -30.54 20.64
CA PRO A 2 6.18 -29.10 20.73
C PRO A 2 4.79 -28.48 20.94
N ARG A 3 4.64 -27.71 22.03
CA ARG A 3 3.40 -26.99 22.33
C ARG A 3 3.18 -25.95 21.23
N PRO A 4 1.99 -25.85 20.61
CA PRO A 4 1.73 -24.81 19.62
C PRO A 4 1.96 -23.44 20.28
N ALA A 5 2.80 -22.62 19.66
CA ALA A 5 3.14 -21.30 20.18
C ALA A 5 1.86 -20.47 20.39
N GLY A 6 1.77 -19.77 21.51
CA GLY A 6 0.65 -18.89 21.83
C GLY A 6 0.43 -17.82 20.74
N PRO A 7 -0.79 -17.28 20.61
CA PRO A 7 -1.14 -16.32 19.55
C PRO A 7 -0.25 -15.07 19.53
N GLU A 8 0.23 -14.61 20.68
CA GLU A 8 1.16 -13.47 20.80
C GLU A 8 2.54 -13.78 20.21
N ARG A 9 3.15 -14.92 20.59
CA ARG A 9 4.44 -15.35 20.02
C ARG A 9 4.38 -15.54 18.51
N ARG A 10 3.24 -15.97 17.97
CA ARG A 10 3.05 -16.05 16.50
C ARG A 10 3.01 -14.68 15.85
N ARG A 11 2.43 -13.67 16.51
CA ARG A 11 2.43 -12.27 16.02
C ARG A 11 3.84 -11.70 16.05
N GLU A 12 4.55 -11.82 17.16
CA GLU A 12 5.95 -11.38 17.31
C GLU A 12 6.85 -12.00 16.25
N ALA A 13 6.76 -13.32 16.04
CA ALA A 13 7.54 -13.99 15.00
C ALA A 13 7.18 -13.50 13.59
N THR A 14 5.91 -13.24 13.32
CA THR A 14 5.50 -12.69 12.02
C THR A 14 6.03 -11.27 11.84
N ASP A 15 6.01 -10.45 12.89
CA ASP A 15 6.47 -9.06 12.85
C ASP A 15 7.98 -8.98 12.63
N ALA A 16 8.75 -9.83 13.31
CA ALA A 16 10.18 -9.95 13.09
C ALA A 16 10.53 -10.39 11.65
N VAL A 17 9.77 -11.34 11.08
CA VAL A 17 9.95 -11.75 9.67
C VAL A 17 9.64 -10.60 8.71
N ILE A 18 8.59 -9.82 8.99
CA ILE A 18 8.20 -8.68 8.17
C ILE A 18 9.25 -7.58 8.22
N GLU A 19 9.76 -7.24 9.40
CA GLU A 19 10.84 -6.27 9.57
C GLU A 19 12.11 -6.71 8.84
N GLN A 20 12.46 -8.01 8.92
CA GLN A 20 13.59 -8.54 8.18
C GLN A 20 13.38 -8.47 6.67
N LEU A 21 12.19 -8.81 6.17
CA LEU A 21 11.85 -8.70 4.75
C LEU A 21 11.89 -7.25 4.28
N ALA A 22 11.43 -6.29 5.10
CA ALA A 22 11.46 -4.88 4.76
C ALA A 22 12.89 -4.39 4.56
N ARG A 23 13.81 -4.80 5.43
CA ARG A 23 15.23 -4.41 5.36
C ARG A 23 16.01 -5.08 4.22
N THR A 24 15.65 -6.32 3.86
CA THR A 24 16.47 -7.15 2.94
C THR A 24 15.87 -7.36 1.56
N GLY A 25 14.56 -7.14 1.40
CA GLY A 25 13.81 -7.52 0.22
C GLY A 25 13.56 -9.04 0.14
N ILE A 26 12.59 -9.43 -0.68
CA ILE A 26 12.25 -10.84 -0.92
C ILE A 26 13.37 -11.53 -1.69
N GLY A 27 14.00 -10.84 -2.64
CA GLY A 27 15.08 -11.38 -3.47
C GLY A 27 16.36 -11.78 -2.69
N SER A 28 16.61 -11.17 -1.54
CA SER A 28 17.82 -11.44 -0.73
C SER A 28 17.59 -12.43 0.41
N PHE A 29 16.36 -12.95 0.54
CA PHE A 29 16.03 -13.89 1.61
C PHE A 29 16.55 -15.29 1.27
N PRO A 30 17.38 -15.94 2.12
CA PRO A 30 18.01 -17.21 1.77
C PRO A 30 16.98 -18.32 1.46
N LEU A 31 17.16 -18.95 0.30
CA LEU A 31 16.28 -19.88 -0.42
C LEU A 31 16.01 -21.25 0.27
N ARG A 32 15.85 -21.31 1.59
CA ARG A 32 15.41 -22.54 2.28
C ARG A 32 14.01 -22.45 2.90
N THR A 33 13.28 -21.36 2.66
CA THR A 33 11.92 -21.15 3.18
C THR A 33 10.90 -21.40 2.06
N PRO A 34 9.79 -22.12 2.29
CA PRO A 34 8.77 -22.35 1.25
C PRO A 34 8.25 -21.01 0.70
N ALA A 35 8.29 -20.84 -0.61
CA ALA A 35 7.85 -19.61 -1.31
C ALA A 35 6.41 -19.19 -0.92
N GLU A 36 5.54 -20.15 -0.61
CA GLU A 36 4.18 -19.90 -0.11
C GLU A 36 4.13 -19.27 1.30
N GLY A 37 5.08 -19.61 2.16
CA GLY A 37 5.19 -19.03 3.50
C GLY A 37 5.66 -17.58 3.42
N LEU A 38 6.58 -17.29 2.50
CA LEU A 38 7.09 -15.95 2.23
C LEU A 38 6.02 -15.05 1.62
N GLY A 39 5.27 -15.54 0.62
CA GLY A 39 4.14 -14.80 0.03
C GLY A 39 3.01 -14.50 1.01
N ARG A 40 2.75 -15.43 1.96
CA ARG A 40 1.80 -15.18 3.05
C ARG A 40 2.28 -14.11 4.03
N SER A 41 3.57 -14.10 4.38
CA SER A 41 4.13 -13.13 5.32
C SER A 41 4.30 -11.74 4.70
N ALA A 42 4.79 -11.65 3.46
CA ALA A 42 4.89 -10.41 2.70
C ALA A 42 3.49 -9.84 2.38
N GLY A 43 2.53 -10.69 2.00
CA GLY A 43 1.14 -10.28 1.82
C GLY A 43 0.51 -9.71 3.10
N ARG A 44 0.84 -10.28 4.28
CA ARG A 44 0.42 -9.73 5.59
C ARG A 44 1.14 -8.44 5.95
N ALA A 45 2.43 -8.29 5.59
CA ALA A 45 3.16 -7.03 5.76
C ALA A 45 2.48 -5.91 5.00
N ALA A 46 2.23 -6.15 3.71
CA ALA A 46 1.63 -5.20 2.83
C ALA A 46 0.18 -4.89 3.26
N ALA A 47 -0.60 -5.89 3.67
CA ALA A 47 -1.94 -5.67 4.20
C ALA A 47 -1.94 -4.90 5.52
N ARG A 48 -0.92 -5.08 6.38
CA ARG A 48 -0.78 -4.33 7.64
C ARG A 48 -0.28 -2.92 7.44
N GLY A 49 0.65 -2.68 6.53
CA GLY A 49 0.99 -1.34 6.06
C GLY A 49 -0.28 -0.64 5.55
N ALA A 50 -1.00 -1.32 4.65
CA ALA A 50 -2.29 -0.85 4.11
C ALA A 50 -3.33 -0.53 5.20
N ALA A 51 -3.41 -1.35 6.26
CA ALA A 51 -4.37 -1.19 7.35
C ALA A 51 -3.97 -0.14 8.40
N ARG A 52 -2.68 0.20 8.55
CA ARG A 52 -2.25 1.35 9.38
C ARG A 52 -2.78 2.69 8.83
N HIS A 53 -3.30 2.71 7.60
CA HIS A 53 -3.86 3.88 6.93
C HIS A 53 -5.33 4.20 7.29
N HIS A 54 -5.85 3.67 8.41
CA HIS A 54 -7.27 3.69 8.76
C HIS A 54 -7.67 4.71 9.84
N ARG A 55 -7.15 5.94 9.78
CA ARG A 55 -7.78 7.05 10.51
C ARG A 55 -8.97 7.56 9.69
N PRO A 56 -10.18 7.75 10.26
CA PRO A 56 -11.27 8.41 9.56
C PRO A 56 -10.82 9.85 9.25
N ALA A 57 -10.65 10.15 7.97
CA ALA A 57 -10.39 11.51 7.53
C ALA A 57 -11.71 12.28 7.61
N ASP A 58 -11.72 13.36 8.37
CA ASP A 58 -12.82 14.32 8.41
C ASP A 58 -13.22 14.69 6.97
N ARG A 59 -14.52 14.83 6.71
CA ARG A 59 -15.04 15.23 5.39
C ARG A 59 -14.50 16.61 5.00
N ALA A 60 -14.20 17.47 5.98
CA ALA A 60 -13.61 18.78 5.75
C ALA A 60 -12.18 18.74 5.21
N VAL A 61 -11.45 17.63 5.39
CA VAL A 61 -10.08 17.48 4.89
C VAL A 61 -10.11 17.08 3.41
N PRO A 62 -9.48 17.88 2.51
CA PRO A 62 -9.35 17.55 1.09
C PRO A 62 -8.73 16.17 0.87
N VAL A 63 -9.12 15.47 -0.20
CA VAL A 63 -8.54 14.15 -0.49
C VAL A 63 -7.05 14.30 -0.81
N SER A 64 -6.68 15.38 -1.49
CA SER A 64 -5.28 15.74 -1.74
C SER A 64 -4.41 15.80 -0.48
N GLU A 65 -4.91 16.33 0.63
CA GLU A 65 -4.14 16.43 1.88
C GLU A 65 -3.85 15.04 2.46
N VAL A 66 -4.83 14.13 2.40
CA VAL A 66 -4.65 12.73 2.81
C VAL A 66 -3.64 12.03 1.90
N VAL A 67 -3.70 12.28 0.59
CA VAL A 67 -2.78 11.68 -0.40
C VAL A 67 -1.35 12.21 -0.21
N ARG A 68 -1.16 13.53 -0.05
CA ARG A 68 0.17 14.13 0.23
C ARG A 68 0.75 13.62 1.55
N SER A 69 -0.06 13.56 2.60
CA SER A 69 0.36 13.00 3.89
C SER A 69 0.80 11.54 3.75
N ALA A 70 0.07 10.74 2.96
CA ALA A 70 0.46 9.37 2.67
C ALA A 70 1.76 9.29 1.86
N TRP A 71 1.90 10.11 0.82
CA TRP A 71 3.09 10.19 -0.01
C TRP A 71 4.36 10.45 0.82
N HIS A 72 4.38 11.53 1.61
CA HIS A 72 5.56 11.89 2.40
C HIS A 72 5.84 10.88 3.51
N ARG A 73 4.81 10.32 4.15
CA ARG A 73 4.99 9.31 5.18
C ARG A 73 5.59 8.03 4.60
N ASP A 74 5.02 7.51 3.52
CA ASP A 74 5.45 6.24 2.92
C ASP A 74 6.88 6.32 2.37
N LEU A 75 7.34 7.52 1.99
CA LEU A 75 8.71 7.78 1.52
C LEU A 75 9.66 8.27 2.62
N SER A 76 9.18 8.42 3.86
CA SER A 76 10.02 8.82 4.99
C SER A 76 11.03 7.71 5.34
N PRO A 77 12.18 8.05 5.92
CA PRO A 77 13.19 7.05 6.29
C PRO A 77 12.67 5.90 7.17
N GLY A 78 11.65 6.15 8.02
CA GLY A 78 11.06 5.14 8.89
C GLY A 78 10.14 4.14 8.20
N GLU A 79 9.60 4.47 7.02
CA GLU A 79 8.63 3.63 6.29
C GLU A 79 9.16 3.17 4.92
N LEU A 80 10.25 3.75 4.42
CA LEU A 80 10.78 3.51 3.08
C LEU A 80 11.04 2.03 2.78
N ASP A 81 11.60 1.30 3.75
CA ASP A 81 11.87 -0.14 3.63
C ASP A 81 10.57 -0.95 3.48
N MET A 82 9.53 -0.59 4.23
CA MET A 82 8.21 -1.20 4.09
C MET A 82 7.60 -0.90 2.73
N THR A 83 7.69 0.35 2.28
CA THR A 83 7.19 0.78 0.96
C THR A 83 7.89 0.01 -0.16
N ARG A 84 9.21 -0.18 -0.09
CA ARG A 84 9.98 -0.99 -1.04
C ARG A 84 9.51 -2.44 -1.07
N LEU A 85 9.34 -3.06 0.11
CA LEU A 85 8.84 -4.43 0.21
C LEU A 85 7.43 -4.57 -0.40
N ILE A 86 6.55 -3.60 -0.16
CA ILE A 86 5.20 -3.57 -0.75
C ILE A 86 5.29 -3.50 -2.28
N ARG A 87 6.12 -2.61 -2.83
CA ARG A 87 6.30 -2.49 -4.29
C ARG A 87 6.89 -3.77 -4.90
N GLU A 88 7.89 -4.37 -4.26
CA GLU A 88 8.50 -5.62 -4.70
C GLU A 88 7.48 -6.77 -4.70
N THR A 89 6.70 -6.89 -3.63
CA THR A 89 5.64 -7.90 -3.49
C THR A 89 4.60 -7.75 -4.60
N GLU A 90 4.17 -6.52 -4.89
CA GLU A 90 3.21 -6.23 -5.95
C GLU A 90 3.77 -6.52 -7.35
N GLY A 91 5.03 -6.15 -7.60
CA GLY A 91 5.70 -6.45 -8.87
C GLY A 91 5.87 -7.96 -9.09
N LEU A 92 6.26 -8.70 -8.07
CA LEU A 92 6.38 -10.17 -8.12
C LEU A 92 5.01 -10.83 -8.33
N ALA A 93 3.96 -10.34 -7.66
CA ALA A 93 2.61 -10.86 -7.84
C ALA A 93 2.08 -10.58 -9.25
N ALA A 94 2.27 -9.36 -9.77
CA ALA A 94 1.89 -8.99 -11.13
C ALA A 94 2.63 -9.80 -12.20
N ALA A 95 3.90 -10.16 -11.95
CA ALA A 95 4.70 -11.01 -12.82
C ALA A 95 4.37 -12.52 -12.70
N GLY A 96 3.39 -12.90 -11.87
CA GLY A 96 3.06 -14.31 -11.61
C GLY A 96 4.11 -15.08 -10.83
N ARG A 97 5.08 -14.40 -10.20
CA ARG A 97 6.19 -14.99 -9.44
C ARG A 97 5.92 -15.11 -7.95
N LEU A 98 4.83 -14.51 -7.47
CA LEU A 98 4.39 -14.60 -6.08
C LEU A 98 2.88 -14.81 -6.00
N THR A 99 2.44 -15.96 -5.49
CA THR A 99 1.03 -16.20 -5.19
C THR A 99 0.67 -15.51 -3.88
N LEU A 100 -0.11 -14.45 -3.98
CA LEU A 100 -0.69 -13.82 -2.80
C LEU A 100 -1.98 -14.57 -2.41
N PRO A 101 -2.15 -14.97 -1.14
CA PRO A 101 -3.35 -15.70 -0.68
C PRO A 101 -4.65 -14.89 -0.85
N HIS A 102 -4.54 -13.58 -1.08
CA HIS A 102 -5.65 -12.72 -1.45
C HIS A 102 -5.27 -11.78 -2.59
N PRO A 103 -6.07 -11.69 -3.68
CA PRO A 103 -6.00 -10.57 -4.63
C PRO A 103 -6.31 -9.21 -3.97
N GLY A 104 -6.73 -9.22 -2.70
CA GLY A 104 -7.21 -8.10 -1.90
C GLY A 104 -6.15 -7.09 -1.45
N LEU A 105 -4.86 -7.20 -1.81
CA LEU A 105 -3.93 -6.13 -1.47
C LEU A 105 -4.24 -4.86 -2.28
N VAL A 106 -4.16 -4.96 -3.61
CA VAL A 106 -4.38 -3.83 -4.52
C VAL A 106 -5.87 -3.47 -4.56
N ARG A 107 -6.73 -4.48 -4.70
CA ARG A 107 -8.19 -4.31 -4.71
C ARG A 107 -8.71 -3.81 -3.36
N GLY A 108 -8.21 -4.34 -2.25
CA GLY A 108 -8.65 -3.94 -0.91
C GLY A 108 -8.25 -2.51 -0.56
N ARG A 109 -7.12 -1.99 -1.08
CA ARG A 109 -6.79 -0.56 -0.93
C ARG A 109 -7.84 0.32 -1.60
N ALA A 110 -8.19 0.04 -2.85
CA ALA A 110 -9.24 0.80 -3.55
C ALA A 110 -10.60 0.68 -2.85
N GLU A 111 -11.01 -0.53 -2.44
CA GLU A 111 -12.25 -0.77 -1.70
C GLU A 111 -12.26 -0.09 -0.32
N SER A 112 -11.10 0.12 0.32
CA SER A 112 -10.99 0.86 1.58
C SER A 112 -11.09 2.39 1.42
N VAL A 113 -10.68 2.91 0.25
CA VAL A 113 -10.71 4.34 -0.06
C VAL A 113 -12.09 4.76 -0.59
N ALA A 114 -12.76 3.90 -1.36
CA ALA A 114 -14.04 4.21 -1.99
C ALA A 114 -15.11 4.74 -1.01
N PRO A 115 -15.34 4.15 0.20
CA PRO A 115 -16.30 4.70 1.16
C PRO A 115 -16.01 6.15 1.56
N ARG A 116 -14.72 6.55 1.62
CA ARG A 116 -14.32 7.92 1.95
C ARG A 116 -14.66 8.91 0.83
N LEU A 117 -14.66 8.46 -0.42
CA LEU A 117 -15.07 9.24 -1.58
C LEU A 117 -16.60 9.33 -1.67
N VAL A 118 -17.31 8.25 -1.30
CA VAL A 118 -18.78 8.28 -1.16
C VAL A 118 -19.20 9.30 -0.11
N HIS A 119 -18.55 9.32 1.05
CA HIS A 119 -18.80 10.34 2.09
C HIS A 119 -18.54 11.78 1.63
N ARG A 120 -17.83 11.97 0.51
CA ARG A 120 -17.52 13.27 -0.09
C ARG A 120 -18.42 13.63 -1.28
N GLY A 121 -19.36 12.76 -1.67
CA GLY A 121 -20.38 13.05 -2.68
C GLY A 121 -20.36 12.15 -3.91
N LEU A 122 -19.34 11.31 -4.11
CA LEU A 122 -19.30 10.40 -5.25
C LEU A 122 -20.36 9.28 -5.10
N SER A 123 -20.94 8.84 -6.22
CA SER A 123 -21.71 7.60 -6.25
C SER A 123 -20.81 6.40 -5.94
N GLY A 124 -21.35 5.30 -5.43
CA GLY A 124 -20.56 4.12 -5.07
C GLY A 124 -19.70 3.58 -6.24
N ALA A 125 -20.26 3.56 -7.45
CA ALA A 125 -19.54 3.14 -8.65
C ALA A 125 -18.42 4.14 -9.03
N ALA A 126 -18.71 5.44 -9.03
CA ALA A 126 -17.71 6.47 -9.32
C ALA A 126 -16.59 6.49 -8.28
N ALA A 127 -16.93 6.32 -7.00
CA ALA A 127 -15.99 6.24 -5.90
C ALA A 127 -15.03 5.06 -6.05
N LEU A 128 -15.53 3.87 -6.41
CA LEU A 128 -14.68 2.70 -6.62
C LEU A 128 -13.74 2.87 -7.82
N THR A 129 -14.25 3.41 -8.94
CA THR A 129 -13.44 3.73 -10.11
C THR A 129 -12.34 4.75 -9.77
N CYS A 130 -12.71 5.85 -9.11
CA CYS A 130 -11.78 6.89 -8.69
C CYS A 130 -10.72 6.35 -7.72
N ALA A 131 -11.12 5.56 -6.72
CA ALA A 131 -10.20 4.91 -5.78
C ALA A 131 -9.24 3.94 -6.47
N THR A 132 -9.71 3.21 -7.48
CA THR A 132 -8.86 2.31 -8.28
C THR A 132 -7.80 3.07 -9.06
N LEU A 133 -8.21 4.13 -9.78
CA LEU A 133 -7.30 4.99 -10.53
C LEU A 133 -6.27 5.66 -9.61
N LEU A 134 -6.73 6.24 -8.50
CA LEU A 134 -5.86 6.87 -7.49
C LEU A 134 -4.83 5.87 -6.95
N ASN A 135 -5.27 4.69 -6.52
CA ASN A 135 -4.39 3.68 -5.96
C ASN A 135 -3.35 3.19 -6.96
N THR A 136 -3.73 2.97 -8.23
CA THR A 136 -2.80 2.55 -9.29
C THR A 136 -1.79 3.63 -9.64
N ALA A 137 -2.25 4.88 -9.80
CA ALA A 137 -1.38 6.01 -10.11
C ALA A 137 -0.38 6.27 -8.97
N PHE A 138 -0.87 6.37 -7.74
CA PHE A 138 -0.04 6.59 -6.54
C PHE A 138 1.03 5.50 -6.38
N SER A 139 0.63 4.23 -6.49
CA SER A 139 1.52 3.07 -6.42
C SER A 139 2.60 3.09 -7.50
N SER A 140 2.25 3.53 -8.71
CA SER A 140 3.18 3.60 -9.85
C SER A 140 4.16 4.77 -9.72
N LEU A 141 3.70 5.91 -9.19
CA LEU A 141 4.57 7.05 -8.89
C LEU A 141 5.60 6.71 -7.81
N GLN A 142 5.20 5.98 -6.77
CA GLN A 142 6.14 5.46 -5.76
C GLN A 142 7.18 4.53 -6.39
N ALA A 143 6.74 3.60 -7.25
CA ALA A 143 7.66 2.69 -7.93
C ALA A 143 8.62 3.42 -8.87
N ASP A 144 8.13 4.36 -9.67
CA ASP A 144 8.95 5.21 -10.55
C ASP A 144 10.00 6.00 -9.75
N LEU A 145 9.61 6.62 -8.64
CA LEU A 145 10.54 7.32 -7.76
C LEU A 145 11.61 6.38 -7.19
N LEU A 146 11.21 5.21 -6.69
CA LEU A 146 12.13 4.22 -6.12
C LEU A 146 13.11 3.66 -7.14
N ILE A 147 12.72 3.58 -8.42
CA ILE A 147 13.56 3.07 -9.52
C ILE A 147 14.49 4.17 -10.05
N THR A 148 13.98 5.40 -10.22
CA THR A 148 14.68 6.47 -10.92
C THR A 148 15.40 7.45 -10.00
N GLY A 149 15.01 7.54 -8.73
CA GLY A 149 15.48 8.57 -7.79
C GLY A 149 15.00 9.99 -8.13
N GLY A 150 14.10 10.17 -9.10
CA GLY A 150 13.65 11.47 -9.59
C GLY A 150 12.66 12.19 -8.67
N HIS A 151 13.12 12.68 -7.51
CA HIS A 151 12.28 13.30 -6.47
C HIS A 151 11.42 14.46 -6.99
N GLU A 152 12.01 15.45 -7.65
CA GLU A 152 11.28 16.63 -8.12
C GLU A 152 10.15 16.25 -9.10
N ARG A 153 10.45 15.37 -10.05
CA ARG A 153 9.46 14.84 -11.00
C ARG A 153 8.35 14.05 -10.29
N GLY A 154 8.71 13.24 -9.30
CA GLY A 154 7.76 12.45 -8.51
C GLY A 154 6.81 13.32 -7.68
N GLU A 155 7.33 14.34 -7.01
CA GLU A 155 6.53 15.32 -6.24
C GLU A 155 5.56 16.07 -7.16
N ALA A 156 6.04 16.59 -8.30
CA ALA A 156 5.19 17.28 -9.26
C ALA A 156 4.05 16.39 -9.80
N ALA A 157 4.33 15.11 -10.08
CA ALA A 157 3.32 14.16 -10.50
C ALA A 157 2.33 13.80 -9.38
N SER A 158 2.80 13.72 -8.13
CA SER A 158 1.95 13.52 -6.94
C SER A 158 1.01 14.71 -6.73
N ASP A 159 1.50 15.94 -6.91
CA ASP A 159 0.68 17.16 -6.86
C ASP A 159 -0.38 17.20 -7.95
N ALA A 160 -0.03 16.81 -9.19
CA ALA A 160 -0.99 16.69 -10.27
C ALA A 160 -2.09 15.64 -9.98
N LEU A 161 -1.71 14.49 -9.39
CA LEU A 161 -2.66 13.47 -8.96
C LEU A 161 -3.59 13.98 -7.84
N CYS A 162 -3.05 14.76 -6.91
CA CYS A 162 -3.82 15.43 -5.86
C CYS A 162 -4.86 16.41 -6.42
N ALA A 163 -4.45 17.24 -7.38
CA ALA A 163 -5.37 18.17 -8.04
C ALA A 163 -6.48 17.42 -8.81
N TRP A 164 -6.11 16.32 -9.48
CA TRP A 164 -7.06 15.49 -10.22
C TRP A 164 -8.13 14.88 -9.30
N VAL A 165 -7.75 14.31 -8.14
CA VAL A 165 -8.72 13.64 -7.25
C VAL A 165 -9.68 14.64 -6.60
N ASP A 166 -9.20 15.83 -6.21
CA ASP A 166 -10.06 16.88 -5.66
C ASP A 166 -11.05 17.41 -6.71
N ALA A 167 -10.64 17.47 -7.99
CA ALA A 167 -11.53 17.84 -9.09
C ALA A 167 -12.65 16.80 -9.29
N GLN A 168 -12.36 15.49 -9.12
CA GLN A 168 -13.40 14.45 -9.17
C GLN A 168 -14.44 14.60 -8.06
N VAL A 169 -13.99 14.97 -6.86
CA VAL A 169 -14.88 15.19 -5.71
C VAL A 169 -15.71 16.46 -5.90
N THR A 170 -15.08 17.55 -6.34
CA THR A 170 -15.76 18.83 -6.56
C THR A 170 -16.81 18.73 -7.66
N ALA A 171 -16.53 18.03 -8.76
CA ALA A 171 -17.48 17.86 -9.85
C ALA A 171 -18.71 17.01 -9.48
N ALA A 172 -18.65 16.26 -8.40
CA ALA A 172 -19.73 15.41 -7.90
C ALA A 172 -20.56 16.06 -6.77
N ALA A 173 -20.08 17.18 -6.21
CA ALA A 173 -20.73 17.93 -5.14
C ALA A 173 -21.70 18.98 -5.68
#